data_AF-A0A1C6JVW2-F1
#
_entry.id   AF-A0A1C6JVW2-F1
#
_cell.length_a   1.000
_cell.length_b   1.000
_cell.length_c   1.000
_cell.angle_alpha   90.00
_cell.angle_beta   90.00
_cell.angle_gamma   90.00
#
_symmetry.space_group_name_H-M   'P 1'
#
loop_
_entity.id
_entity.type
_entity.pdbx_description
1 polymer ?
#
loop_
_entity_poly.entity_id
_entity_poly.type
_entity_poly.pdbx_seq_one_letter_code
_entity_poly.pdbx_strand_id
1 'polypeptide(L)'
;MEERWSVELLECLAQKAGCGYLSDLRYLSPWEQFHLSRELLHVPSEAFSLKTWNDALAYLTGLSQQADASAAKETLMKHLSEHCMHS
;
A
#
# COMPACT_ATOMS: atom_id res chain seq x y z
N MET A 1 3.82 5.76 -20.57
CA MET A 1 4.76 6.54 -19.74
C MET A 1 3.99 7.17 -18.57
N GLU A 2 3.36 6.35 -17.73
CA GLU A 2 2.57 6.83 -16.57
C GLU A 2 3.00 6.15 -15.25
N GLU A 3 3.96 5.23 -15.31
CA GLU A 3 4.34 4.34 -14.21
C GLU A 3 5.35 4.95 -13.23
N ARG A 4 5.84 6.17 -13.49
CA ARG A 4 6.95 6.75 -12.71
C ARG A 4 6.55 7.28 -11.34
N TRP A 5 5.27 7.58 -11.12
CA TRP A 5 4.78 8.16 -9.85
C TRP A 5 4.18 7.12 -8.90
N SER A 6 3.69 6.00 -9.41
CA SER A 6 3.14 4.90 -8.61
C SER A 6 4.22 4.11 -7.89
N VAL A 7 5.39 4.06 -8.50
CA VAL A 7 6.57 3.35 -8.01
C VAL A 7 7.09 3.99 -6.72
N GLU A 8 7.00 5.31 -6.53
CA GLU A 8 7.51 5.96 -5.30
C GLU A 8 6.80 5.49 -4.01
N LEU A 9 5.48 5.39 -4.02
CA LEU A 9 4.73 4.88 -2.87
C LEU A 9 4.95 3.38 -2.69
N LEU A 10 4.93 2.61 -3.78
CA LEU A 10 5.17 1.17 -3.72
C LEU A 10 6.58 0.86 -3.20
N GLU A 11 7.61 1.60 -3.62
CA GLU A 11 8.99 1.47 -3.13
C GLU A 11 9.10 1.88 -1.67
N CYS A 12 8.42 2.95 -1.27
CA CYS A 12 8.36 3.37 0.13
C CYS A 12 7.72 2.26 1.00
N LEU A 13 6.61 1.68 0.53
CA LEU A 13 5.97 0.55 1.21
C LEU A 13 6.86 -0.69 1.24
N ALA A 14 7.55 -1.01 0.15
CA ALA A 14 8.49 -2.13 0.08
C ALA A 14 9.62 -1.94 1.09
N GLN A 15 10.21 -0.75 1.14
CA GLN A 15 11.29 -0.43 2.07
C GLN A 15 10.84 -0.48 3.53
N LYS A 16 9.61 -0.04 3.83
CA LYS A 16 9.02 -0.13 5.18
C LYS A 16 8.65 -1.56 5.59
N ALA A 17 8.27 -2.40 4.63
CA ALA A 17 8.09 -3.85 4.81
C ALA A 17 9.41 -4.65 4.71
N GLY A 18 10.56 -4.00 4.53
CA GLY A 18 11.83 -4.70 4.33
C GLY A 18 11.91 -5.56 3.06
N CYS A 19 10.99 -5.38 2.10
CA CYS A 19 10.99 -6.07 0.82
C CYS A 19 11.92 -5.37 -0.19
N GLY A 20 12.79 -6.16 -0.81
CA GLY A 20 13.67 -5.67 -1.88
C GLY A 20 12.97 -5.51 -3.25
N TYR A 21 11.76 -6.04 -3.41
CA TYR A 21 11.03 -6.05 -4.69
C TYR A 21 9.54 -5.72 -4.54
N LEU A 22 9.02 -4.88 -5.44
CA LEU A 22 7.60 -4.51 -5.49
C LEU A 22 6.66 -5.69 -5.77
N SER A 23 7.13 -6.68 -6.51
CA SER A 23 6.34 -7.90 -6.76
C SER A 23 6.14 -8.73 -5.50
N ASP A 24 7.11 -8.69 -4.57
CA ASP A 24 7.06 -9.41 -3.29
C ASP A 24 6.04 -8.77 -2.33
N LEU A 25 5.73 -7.48 -2.55
CA LEU A 25 4.70 -6.73 -1.82
C LEU A 25 3.30 -7.36 -1.95
N ARG A 26 3.03 -8.12 -3.02
CA ARG A 26 1.78 -8.91 -3.16
C ARG A 26 1.82 -10.25 -2.43
N TYR A 27 3.01 -10.74 -2.10
CA TYR A 27 3.26 -12.00 -1.43
C TYR A 27 3.71 -11.81 0.02
N LEU A 28 3.48 -10.62 0.59
CA LEU A 28 3.83 -10.31 1.96
C LEU A 28 3.21 -11.31 2.92
N SER A 29 4.02 -11.74 3.88
CA SER A 29 3.54 -12.54 5.00
C SER A 29 2.49 -11.76 5.81
N PRO A 30 1.54 -12.45 6.47
CA PRO A 30 0.55 -11.85 7.38
C PRO A 30 1.15 -10.82 8.34
N TRP A 31 2.33 -11.15 8.87
CA TRP A 31 3.06 -10.33 9.83
C TRP A 31 3.61 -9.03 9.22
N GLU A 32 4.15 -9.12 8.00
CA GLU A 32 4.64 -7.96 7.24
C GLU A 32 3.50 -7.04 6.82
N GLN A 33 2.36 -7.60 6.41
CA GLN A 33 1.17 -6.81 6.08
C GLN A 33 0.63 -6.07 7.31
N PHE A 34 0.61 -6.73 8.47
CA PHE A 34 0.23 -6.09 9.73
C PHE A 34 1.22 -4.98 10.12
N HIS A 35 2.52 -5.23 10.01
CA HIS A 35 3.56 -4.22 10.26
C HIS A 35 3.39 -3.01 9.32
N LEU A 36 3.21 -3.28 8.03
CA LEU A 36 3.01 -2.26 7.00
C LEU A 36 1.75 -1.44 7.24
N SER A 37 0.63 -2.07 7.65
CA SER A 37 -0.61 -1.37 8.00
C SER A 37 -0.42 -0.41 9.17
N ARG A 38 0.37 -0.79 10.18
CA ARG A 38 0.74 0.09 11.29
C ARG A 38 1.65 1.23 10.86
N GLU A 39 2.65 0.95 10.03
CA GLU A 39 3.54 1.98 9.47
C GLU A 39 2.77 2.97 8.59
N LEU A 40 1.84 2.47 7.78
CA LEU A 40 0.91 3.26 6.98
C LEU A 40 0.09 4.20 7.84
N LEU A 41 -0.39 3.77 9.01
CA LEU A 41 -1.10 4.63 9.97
C LEU A 41 -0.29 5.90 10.29
N HIS A 42 1.03 5.75 10.47
CA HIS A 42 1.95 6.85 10.76
C HIS A 42 2.31 7.72 9.54
N VAL A 43 2.12 7.22 8.32
CA VAL A 43 2.35 8.00 7.09
C VAL A 43 1.17 8.94 6.85
N PRO A 44 1.34 10.27 6.79
CA PRO A 44 0.24 11.17 6.49
C PRO A 44 -0.27 10.94 5.07
N SER A 45 -1.59 11.01 4.87
CA SER A 45 -2.20 10.85 3.54
C SER A 45 -1.72 11.92 2.55
N GLU A 46 -1.31 13.09 3.03
CA GLU A 46 -0.70 14.18 2.26
C GLU A 46 0.76 13.92 1.84
N ALA A 47 1.42 12.87 2.35
CA ALA A 47 2.78 12.53 1.93
C ALA A 47 2.87 12.19 0.44
N PHE A 48 1.78 11.68 -0.14
CA PHE A 48 1.68 11.29 -1.54
C PHE A 48 0.39 11.82 -2.15
N SER A 49 0.39 12.02 -3.46
CA SER A 49 -0.80 12.44 -4.18
C SER A 49 -1.88 11.35 -4.17
N LEU A 50 -3.15 11.77 -4.25
CA LEU A 50 -4.29 10.85 -4.41
C LEU A 50 -4.07 9.82 -5.52
N LYS A 51 -3.56 10.27 -6.67
CA LYS A 51 -3.28 9.40 -7.83
C LYS A 51 -2.29 8.30 -7.45
N THR A 52 -1.22 8.63 -6.73
CA THR A 52 -0.21 7.67 -6.28
C THR A 52 -0.81 6.64 -5.31
N TRP A 53 -1.63 7.08 -4.34
CA TRP A 53 -2.34 6.17 -3.44
C TRP A 53 -3.29 5.24 -4.18
N ASN A 54 -4.06 5.76 -5.13
CA ASN A 54 -5.01 4.99 -5.92
C ASN A 54 -4.33 3.98 -6.82
N ASP A 55 -3.18 4.34 -7.40
CA ASP A 55 -2.42 3.43 -8.25
C ASP A 55 -1.79 2.29 -7.42
N ALA A 56 -1.21 2.60 -6.26
CA ALA A 56 -0.69 1.59 -5.34
C ALA A 56 -1.80 0.69 -4.79
N LEU A 57 -2.96 1.25 -4.48
CA LEU A 57 -4.15 0.49 -4.08
C LEU A 57 -4.58 -0.46 -5.20
N ALA A 58 -4.78 0.04 -6.41
CA ALA A 58 -5.16 -0.79 -7.54
C ALA A 58 -4.11 -1.88 -7.84
N TYR A 59 -2.83 -1.60 -7.66
CA TYR A 59 -1.76 -2.56 -7.88
C TYR A 59 -1.71 -3.67 -6.82
N LEU A 60 -1.92 -3.32 -5.54
CA LEU A 60 -1.78 -4.24 -4.41
C LEU A 60 -3.07 -5.02 -4.12
N THR A 61 -4.22 -4.37 -4.22
CA THR A 61 -5.53 -4.96 -3.87
C THR A 61 -6.39 -5.24 -5.09
N GLY A 62 -6.06 -4.68 -6.26
CA GLY A 62 -6.92 -4.77 -7.44
C GLY A 62 -8.21 -3.94 -7.34
N LEU A 63 -8.37 -3.12 -6.28
CA LEU A 63 -9.58 -2.33 -6.05
C LEU A 63 -9.64 -1.06 -6.89
N SER A 64 -10.86 -0.54 -7.01
CA SER A 64 -11.12 0.76 -7.62
C SER A 64 -10.48 1.90 -6.85
N GLN A 65 -10.08 2.92 -7.61
CA GLN A 65 -9.54 4.18 -7.13
C GLN A 65 -10.53 4.88 -6.19
N GLN A 66 -10.03 5.45 -5.09
CA GLN A 66 -10.83 6.19 -4.12
C GLN A 66 -10.85 7.69 -4.46
N ALA A 67 -11.86 8.41 -3.95
CA ALA A 67 -11.96 9.86 -4.13
C ALA A 67 -10.93 10.64 -3.29
N ASP A 68 -10.44 10.04 -2.20
CA ASP A 68 -9.58 10.71 -1.21
C ASP A 68 -8.36 9.87 -0.85
N ALA A 69 -7.22 10.54 -0.63
CA ALA A 69 -5.96 9.87 -0.27
C ALA A 69 -6.08 9.16 1.09
N SER A 70 -6.87 9.75 2.01
CA SER A 70 -7.26 9.13 3.28
C SER A 70 -8.01 7.82 3.05
N ALA A 71 -9.04 7.84 2.19
CA ALA A 71 -9.86 6.67 1.90
C ALA A 71 -9.06 5.56 1.21
N ALA A 72 -8.16 5.91 0.30
CA ALA A 72 -7.24 4.96 -0.34
C ALA A 72 -6.31 4.31 0.68
N LYS A 73 -5.68 5.11 1.54
CA LYS A 73 -4.84 4.63 2.65
C LYS A 73 -5.62 3.70 3.58
N GLU A 74 -6.80 4.10 4.05
CA GLU A 74 -7.62 3.28 4.94
C GLU A 74 -8.03 1.95 4.31
N THR A 75 -8.38 1.97 3.03
CA THR A 75 -8.71 0.76 2.28
C THR A 75 -7.51 -0.16 2.15
N LEU A 76 -6.33 0.39 1.85
CA LEU A 76 -5.07 -0.34 1.79
C LEU A 76 -4.74 -0.99 3.14
N MET A 77 -4.81 -0.21 4.22
CA MET A 77 -4.57 -0.68 5.60
C MET A 77 -5.53 -1.81 5.99
N LYS A 78 -6.82 -1.66 5.64
CA LYS A 78 -7.84 -2.66 5.93
C LYS A 78 -7.55 -3.96 5.18
N HIS A 79 -7.25 -3.89 3.89
CA HIS A 79 -6.87 -5.06 3.09
C HIS A 79 -5.66 -5.79 3.66
N LEU A 80 -4.60 -5.04 4.01
CA LEU A 80 -3.39 -5.61 4.62
C LEU A 80 -3.68 -6.27 5.97
N SER A 81 -4.58 -5.69 6.77
CA SER A 81 -4.99 -6.28 8.06
C SER A 81 -5.89 -7.51 7.92
N GLU A 82 -6.76 -7.56 6.90
CA GLU A 82 -7.68 -8.68 6.68
C GLU A 82 -6.92 -9.91 6.13
N HIS A 83 -5.92 -9.68 5.28
CA HIS A 83 -5.07 -10.76 4.77
C HIS A 83 -4.20 -11.42 5.87
N CYS A 84 -4.05 -10.78 7.04
CA CYS A 84 -3.37 -11.36 8.18
C CYS A 84 -4.10 -12.60 8.74
N MET A 85 -5.42 -12.71 8.55
CA MET A 85 -6.23 -13.79 9.13
C MET A 85 -6.38 -15.03 8.23
N HIS A 86 -5.82 -15.03 7.03
CA HIS A 86 -6.00 -16.10 6.03
C HIS A 86 -4.76 -16.98 5.79
N SER A 87 -3.78 -16.97 6.69
CA SER A 87 -2.66 -17.94 6.69
C SER A 87 -2.77 -18.98 7.79
#